data_AF-A0A973ENT3-F1
#
_entry.id   AF-A0A973ENT3-F1
#
_cell.length_a   1.000
_cell.length_b   1.000
_cell.length_c   1.000
_cell.angle_alpha   90.00
_cell.angle_beta   90.00
_cell.angle_gamma   90.00
#
_symmetry.space_group_name_H-M   'P 1'
#
loop_
_entity.id
_entity.type
_entity.pdbx_description
1 polymer ?
#
loop_
_entity_poly.entity_id
_entity_poly.type
_entity_poly.pdbx_seq_one_letter_code
_entity_poly.pdbx_strand_id
1 'polypeptide(L)'
;MALEPPLNTGQSIMKHRHCLKDLHSDIPCAFYERVVRDISPQSWHNILSRNLTLRSSLLKGFSGRKDRLVRRLAQPALQAHLMNLIRSDFRLLKRILNVWSREQPAVMALLEMLGRSFLLDNWMGVRNYLGPERLFAGCFGLGHLDEDEMRK
;
A
#
# COMPACT_ATOMS: atom_id res chain seq x y z
N MET A 1 -36.59 -34.67 15.40
CA MET A 1 -35.76 -34.86 14.20
C MET A 1 -35.70 -33.52 13.49
N ALA A 2 -34.69 -32.71 13.84
CA ALA A 2 -33.55 -32.34 12.99
C ALA A 2 -33.97 -31.36 11.89
N LEU A 3 -34.17 -30.07 12.21
CA LEU A 3 -33.17 -28.98 12.13
C LEU A 3 -32.35 -29.03 10.83
N GLU A 4 -32.62 -28.06 9.96
CA GLU A 4 -31.85 -27.77 8.75
C GLU A 4 -30.35 -27.60 9.05
N PRO A 5 -29.52 -27.72 8.01
CA PRO A 5 -28.68 -26.57 7.72
C PRO A 5 -28.82 -26.11 6.25
N PRO A 6 -28.98 -24.81 6.01
CA PRO A 6 -28.62 -24.22 4.73
C PRO A 6 -27.09 -24.08 4.69
N LEU A 7 -26.51 -24.09 3.49
CA LEU A 7 -25.40 -23.21 3.06
C LEU A 7 -24.98 -23.64 1.66
N ASN A 8 -25.81 -23.28 0.69
CA ASN A 8 -25.33 -23.07 -0.66
C ASN A 8 -24.65 -21.68 -0.70
N THR A 9 -23.39 -21.63 -0.29
CA THR A 9 -22.49 -20.50 -0.54
C THR A 9 -21.23 -21.02 -1.21
N GLY A 10 -21.42 -21.81 -2.27
CA GLY A 10 -20.43 -21.99 -3.33
C GLY A 10 -20.31 -20.75 -4.22
N GLN A 11 -20.35 -19.54 -3.64
CA GLN A 11 -19.94 -18.34 -4.38
C GLN A 11 -18.42 -18.37 -4.46
N SER A 12 -17.92 -18.98 -5.54
CA SER A 12 -16.88 -18.45 -6.42
C SER A 12 -16.08 -17.26 -5.87
N ILE A 13 -15.23 -17.49 -4.87
CA ILE A 13 -14.28 -16.49 -4.39
C ILE A 13 -12.91 -16.82 -5.03
N MET A 14 -12.44 -15.87 -5.83
CA MET A 14 -11.10 -15.78 -6.46
C MET A 14 -10.85 -16.59 -7.75
N LYS A 15 -11.54 -16.21 -8.83
CA LYS A 15 -11.00 -16.32 -10.21
C LYS A 15 -10.59 -14.98 -10.81
N HIS A 16 -10.26 -13.99 -9.97
CA HIS A 16 -9.69 -12.74 -10.46
C HIS A 16 -8.26 -12.56 -9.94
N ARG A 17 -7.36 -13.19 -10.67
CA ARG A 17 -5.94 -12.83 -10.72
C ARG A 17 -5.81 -11.46 -11.37
N HIS A 18 -6.05 -10.41 -10.59
CA HIS A 18 -5.79 -9.05 -11.06
C HIS A 18 -4.28 -8.81 -11.02
N CYS A 19 -3.70 -8.48 -12.17
CA CYS A 19 -2.31 -8.04 -12.24
C CYS A 19 -2.13 -6.82 -11.32
N LEU A 20 -0.97 -6.72 -10.66
CA LEU A 20 -0.63 -5.60 -9.76
C LEU A 20 -0.81 -4.22 -10.43
N LYS A 21 -0.62 -4.15 -11.75
CA LYS A 21 -0.85 -2.95 -12.57
C LYS A 21 -2.33 -2.61 -12.73
N ASP A 22 -3.21 -3.61 -12.79
CA ASP A 22 -4.65 -3.43 -12.90
C ASP A 22 -5.23 -3.03 -11.54
N LEU A 23 -4.68 -3.57 -10.44
CA LEU A 23 -5.08 -3.15 -9.10
C LEU A 23 -4.75 -1.69 -8.82
N HIS A 24 -3.66 -1.17 -9.40
CA HIS A 24 -3.16 0.19 -9.16
C HIS A 24 -4.15 1.29 -9.52
N SER A 25 -4.91 1.12 -10.61
CA SER A 25 -5.96 2.08 -11.01
C SER A 25 -7.17 2.08 -10.06
N ASP A 26 -7.39 0.96 -9.36
CA ASP A 26 -8.55 0.75 -8.49
C ASP A 26 -8.24 1.02 -7.01
N ILE A 27 -6.99 1.36 -6.68
CA ILE A 27 -6.60 1.72 -5.32
C ILE A 27 -7.26 3.06 -4.92
N PRO A 28 -8.06 3.11 -3.84
CA PRO A 28 -8.74 4.33 -3.41
C PRO A 28 -7.74 5.38 -2.89
N CYS A 29 -8.07 6.67 -3.01
CA CYS A 29 -7.22 7.77 -2.52
C CYS A 29 -6.80 7.62 -1.05
N ALA A 30 -7.71 7.10 -0.20
CA ALA A 30 -7.46 6.87 1.22
C ALA A 30 -6.25 5.94 1.48
N PHE A 31 -5.95 5.02 0.55
CA PHE A 31 -4.75 4.20 0.58
C PHE A 31 -3.48 5.03 0.55
N TYR A 32 -3.36 5.89 -0.45
CA TYR A 32 -2.16 6.70 -0.66
C TYR A 32 -1.96 7.67 0.51
N GLU A 33 -3.05 8.22 1.04
CA GLU A 33 -3.02 9.08 2.22
C GLU A 33 -2.48 8.34 3.45
N ARG A 34 -2.99 7.13 3.74
CA ARG A 34 -2.54 6.31 4.87
C ARG A 34 -1.08 5.90 4.72
N VAL A 35 -0.69 5.37 3.55
CA VAL A 35 0.70 4.96 3.28
C VAL A 35 1.66 6.14 3.42
N VAL A 36 1.28 7.33 2.95
CA VAL A 36 2.12 8.53 3.07
C VAL A 36 2.29 8.97 4.52
N ARG A 37 1.23 8.87 5.32
CA ARG A 37 1.22 9.25 6.75
C ARG A 37 1.95 8.26 7.65
N ASP A 38 1.88 6.98 7.34
CA ASP A 38 2.51 5.91 8.12
C ASP A 38 4.04 5.93 8.03
N ILE A 39 4.61 6.55 7.00
CA ILE A 39 6.06 6.71 6.84
C ILE A 39 6.55 7.89 7.68
N SER A 40 7.56 7.64 8.49
CA SER A 40 8.13 8.63 9.38
C SER A 40 8.77 9.81 8.63
N PRO A 41 8.78 11.00 9.27
CA PRO A 41 9.50 12.19 8.81
C PRO A 41 10.94 11.90 8.34
N GLN A 42 11.68 11.07 9.07
CA GLN A 42 13.08 10.74 8.79
C GLN A 42 13.22 9.89 7.53
N SER A 43 12.35 8.91 7.34
CA SER A 43 12.36 8.10 6.13
C SER A 43 11.96 8.88 4.89
N TRP A 44 11.00 9.80 5.00
CA TRP A 44 10.70 10.73 3.92
C TRP A 44 11.91 11.59 3.54
N HIS A 45 12.65 12.09 4.53
CA HIS A 45 13.90 12.80 4.27
C HIS A 45 14.91 11.90 3.52
N ASN A 46 15.05 10.65 3.92
CA ASN A 46 15.95 9.68 3.27
C ASN A 46 15.51 9.37 1.83
N ILE A 47 14.21 9.20 1.57
CA ILE A 47 13.67 8.98 0.22
C ILE A 47 13.97 10.20 -0.68
N LEU A 48 13.69 11.41 -0.17
CA LEU A 48 13.78 12.65 -0.96
C LEU A 48 15.22 13.15 -1.15
N SER A 49 16.12 12.83 -0.22
CA SER A 49 17.56 13.11 -0.37
C SER A 49 18.22 12.18 -1.39
N ARG A 50 17.79 10.91 -1.46
CA ARG A 50 18.32 9.92 -2.41
C ARG A 50 17.69 10.01 -3.80
N ASN A 51 16.55 10.69 -3.94
CA ASN A 51 15.86 10.86 -5.22
C ASN A 51 15.65 12.35 -5.53
N LEU A 52 16.69 12.97 -6.11
CA LEU A 52 16.68 14.40 -6.45
C LEU A 52 15.59 14.76 -7.47
N THR A 53 15.27 13.86 -8.40
CA THR A 53 14.20 14.02 -9.39
C THR A 53 12.83 14.04 -8.72
N LEU A 54 12.56 13.12 -7.79
CA LEU A 54 11.33 13.14 -7.01
C LEU A 54 11.23 14.43 -6.19
N ARG A 55 12.32 14.82 -5.54
CA ARG A 55 12.38 16.05 -4.74
C ARG A 55 12.09 17.30 -5.58
N SER A 56 12.69 17.41 -6.77
CA SER A 56 12.46 18.55 -7.66
C SER A 56 11.02 18.57 -8.20
N SER A 57 10.49 17.42 -8.62
CA SER A 57 9.10 17.29 -9.08
C SER A 57 8.09 17.60 -7.99
N LEU A 58 8.34 17.15 -6.75
CA LEU A 58 7.48 17.41 -5.60
C LEU A 58 7.49 18.90 -5.21
N LEU A 59 8.64 19.55 -5.31
CA LEU A 59 8.78 20.98 -4.98
C LEU A 59 8.46 21.93 -6.15
N LYS A 60 8.18 21.41 -7.35
CA LYS A 60 7.86 22.23 -8.51
C LYS A 60 6.60 23.05 -8.21
N GLY A 61 6.72 24.38 -8.26
CA GLY A 61 5.64 25.30 -7.91
C GLY A 61 5.55 25.70 -6.43
N PHE A 62 6.42 25.18 -5.56
CA PHE A 62 6.51 25.58 -4.16
C PHE A 62 7.72 26.49 -3.93
N SER A 63 7.49 27.79 -3.81
CA SER A 63 8.52 28.75 -3.39
C SER A 63 8.86 28.52 -1.91
N GLY A 64 10.12 28.26 -1.58
CA GLY A 64 10.57 28.16 -0.20
C GLY A 64 11.79 27.27 0.02
N ARG A 65 12.55 27.59 1.07
CA ARG A 65 13.80 26.92 1.44
C ARG A 65 13.63 25.40 1.51
N LYS A 66 14.57 24.69 0.87
CA LYS A 66 14.58 23.23 0.70
C LYS A 66 14.78 22.45 2.01
N ASP A 67 15.06 23.17 3.08
CA ASP A 67 15.62 22.70 4.35
C ASP A 67 14.52 22.25 5.33
N ARG A 68 13.24 22.53 5.03
CA ARG A 68 12.07 22.13 5.84
C ARG A 68 11.08 21.23 5.09
N LEU A 69 11.56 20.50 4.08
CA LEU A 69 10.76 19.64 3.20
C LEU A 69 9.78 18.73 3.97
N VAL A 70 10.28 18.09 5.03
CA VAL A 70 9.50 17.14 5.83
C VAL A 70 8.34 17.81 6.58
N ARG A 71 8.53 19.03 7.09
CA ARG A 71 7.43 19.80 7.70
C ARG A 71 6.40 20.23 6.65
N ARG A 72 6.85 20.47 5.41
CA ARG A 72 5.94 20.81 4.31
C ARG A 72 5.14 19.61 3.81
N LEU A 73 5.61 18.38 4.02
CA LEU A 73 4.83 17.17 3.71
C LEU A 73 3.55 17.05 4.55
N ALA A 74 3.39 17.83 5.62
CA ALA A 74 2.12 17.95 6.33
C ALA A 74 1.12 18.92 5.65
N GLN A 75 1.57 19.74 4.69
CA GLN A 75 0.70 20.67 3.97
C GLN A 75 -0.23 19.89 3.02
N PRO A 76 -1.55 20.10 3.07
CA PRO A 76 -2.51 19.34 2.25
C PRO A 76 -2.20 19.38 0.75
N ALA A 77 -1.80 20.55 0.23
CA ALA A 77 -1.45 20.71 -1.19
C ALA A 77 -0.22 19.86 -1.59
N LEU A 78 0.79 19.78 -0.72
CA LEU A 78 1.98 18.99 -1.01
C LEU A 78 1.71 17.48 -0.86
N GLN A 79 0.85 17.09 0.09
CA GLN A 79 0.37 15.71 0.20
C GLN A 79 -0.41 15.30 -1.04
N ALA A 80 -1.34 16.13 -1.51
CA ALA A 80 -2.10 15.86 -2.72
C ALA A 80 -1.18 15.70 -3.94
N HIS A 81 -0.20 16.57 -4.09
CA HIS A 81 0.79 16.47 -5.17
C HIS A 81 1.65 15.21 -5.06
N LEU A 82 2.14 14.88 -3.86
CA LEU A 82 2.87 13.64 -3.62
C LEU A 82 2.01 12.41 -3.95
N MET A 83 0.77 12.36 -3.49
CA MET A 83 -0.15 11.27 -3.82
C MET A 83 -0.35 11.12 -5.34
N ASN A 84 -0.51 12.22 -6.06
CA ASN A 84 -0.61 12.20 -7.52
C ASN A 84 0.66 11.65 -8.20
N LEU A 85 1.85 12.00 -7.69
CA LEU A 85 3.11 11.45 -8.19
C LEU A 85 3.19 9.94 -7.94
N ILE A 86 2.80 9.48 -6.74
CA ILE A 86 2.79 8.05 -6.39
C ILE A 86 1.81 7.27 -7.29
N ARG A 87 0.62 7.83 -7.52
CA ARG A 87 -0.42 7.26 -8.38
C ARG A 87 -0.07 7.22 -9.87
N SER A 88 0.89 8.03 -10.31
CA SER A 88 1.31 8.09 -11.72
C SER A 88 2.61 7.34 -11.98
N ASP A 89 3.37 7.00 -10.93
CA ASP A 89 4.62 6.26 -11.02
C ASP A 89 4.59 5.01 -10.13
N PHE A 90 4.30 3.87 -10.76
CA PHE A 90 4.28 2.59 -10.07
C PHE A 90 5.65 2.20 -9.47
N ARG A 91 6.77 2.62 -10.08
CA ARG A 91 8.11 2.35 -9.51
C ARG A 91 8.31 3.15 -8.23
N LEU A 92 7.79 4.37 -8.18
CA LEU A 92 7.76 5.17 -6.97
C LEU A 92 6.88 4.51 -5.89
N LEU A 93 5.68 4.04 -6.25
CA LEU A 93 4.83 3.29 -5.33
C LEU A 93 5.56 2.07 -4.75
N LYS A 94 6.17 1.20 -5.58
CA LYS A 94 6.94 0.05 -5.09
C LYS A 94 8.01 0.45 -4.07
N ARG A 95 8.77 1.53 -4.35
CA ARG A 95 9.80 2.04 -3.43
C ARG A 95 9.21 2.50 -2.10
N ILE A 96 8.07 3.18 -2.14
CA ILE A 96 7.38 3.67 -0.94
C ILE A 96 6.84 2.50 -0.13
N LEU A 97 6.21 1.52 -0.76
CA LEU A 97 5.71 0.32 -0.06
C LEU A 97 6.85 -0.49 0.57
N ASN A 98 8.03 -0.55 -0.07
CA ASN A 98 9.22 -1.17 0.52
C ASN A 98 9.75 -0.43 1.75
N VAL A 99 9.57 0.89 1.83
CA VAL A 99 9.93 1.66 3.02
C VAL A 99 8.86 1.48 4.09
N TRP A 100 7.59 1.56 3.70
CA TRP A 100 6.44 1.34 4.59
C TRP A 100 6.53 -0.02 5.29
N SER A 101 6.84 -1.11 4.57
CA SER A 101 6.94 -2.45 5.18
C SER A 101 8.01 -2.53 6.27
N ARG A 102 9.13 -1.82 6.09
CA ARG A 102 10.21 -1.76 7.09
C ARG A 102 9.84 -0.95 8.33
N GLU A 103 8.94 0.01 8.19
CA GLU A 103 8.46 0.85 9.29
C GLU A 103 7.23 0.29 10.01
N GLN A 104 6.62 -0.75 9.46
CA GLN A 104 5.43 -1.39 10.03
C GLN A 104 5.72 -2.85 10.45
N PRO A 105 6.76 -3.12 11.28
CA PRO A 105 7.21 -4.48 11.57
C PRO A 105 6.13 -5.33 12.24
N ALA A 106 5.29 -4.75 13.08
CA ALA A 106 4.19 -5.47 13.74
C ALA A 106 3.15 -5.98 12.73
N VAL A 107 2.81 -5.17 11.73
CA VAL A 107 1.86 -5.56 10.67
C VAL A 107 2.48 -6.65 9.80
N MET A 108 3.76 -6.49 9.43
CA MET A 108 4.47 -7.47 8.62
C MET A 108 4.59 -8.83 9.33
N ALA A 109 5.00 -8.83 10.60
CA ALA A 109 5.12 -10.04 11.40
C ALA A 109 3.77 -10.76 11.58
N LEU A 110 2.69 -10.00 11.81
CA LEU A 110 1.34 -10.57 11.88
C LEU A 110 0.96 -11.25 10.57
N LEU A 111 1.13 -10.57 9.43
CA LEU A 111 0.77 -11.13 8.13
C LEU A 111 1.63 -12.34 7.76
N GLU A 112 2.92 -12.31 8.09
CA GLU A 112 3.84 -13.42 7.91
C GLU A 112 3.44 -14.63 8.77
N MET A 113 3.07 -14.41 10.03
CA MET A 113 2.62 -15.46 10.95
C MET A 113 1.30 -16.11 10.50
N LEU A 114 0.36 -15.33 9.96
CA LEU A 114 -0.88 -15.88 9.41
C LEU A 114 -0.59 -16.77 8.18
N GLY A 115 0.41 -16.40 7.38
CA GLY A 115 0.80 -17.13 6.20
C GLY A 115 -0.16 -16.93 5.03
N ARG A 116 0.37 -17.11 3.82
CA ARG A 116 -0.33 -16.77 2.58
C ARG A 116 -1.66 -17.50 2.40
N SER A 117 -1.71 -18.82 2.63
CA SER A 117 -2.93 -19.61 2.41
C SER A 117 -4.07 -19.11 3.29
N PHE A 118 -3.79 -18.87 4.58
CA PHE A 118 -4.78 -18.33 5.51
C PHE A 118 -5.28 -16.95 5.08
N LEU A 119 -4.37 -16.07 4.63
CA LEU A 119 -4.73 -14.73 4.16
C LEU A 119 -5.66 -14.77 2.95
N LEU A 120 -5.48 -15.74 2.05
CA LEU A 120 -6.36 -15.94 0.89
C LEU A 120 -7.73 -16.47 1.32
N ASP A 121 -7.75 -17.49 2.17
CA ASP A 121 -8.99 -18.12 2.65
C ASP A 121 -9.82 -17.18 3.53
N ASN A 122 -9.17 -16.23 4.23
CA ASN A 122 -9.80 -15.33 5.20
C ASN A 122 -9.67 -13.85 4.79
N TRP A 123 -9.51 -13.58 3.49
CA TRP A 123 -9.20 -12.23 2.97
C TRP A 123 -10.11 -11.14 3.53
N MET A 124 -11.42 -11.34 3.51
CA MET A 124 -12.39 -10.35 3.99
C MET A 124 -12.29 -10.11 5.50
N GLY A 125 -12.08 -11.17 6.29
CA GLY A 125 -11.94 -11.06 7.74
C GLY A 125 -10.68 -10.29 8.12
N VAL A 126 -9.55 -10.63 7.50
CA VAL A 126 -8.27 -9.96 7.74
C VAL A 126 -8.32 -8.51 7.23
N ARG A 127 -8.95 -8.26 6.08
CA ARG A 127 -9.16 -6.92 5.52
C ARG A 127 -9.94 -6.03 6.48
N ASN A 128 -11.00 -6.55 7.11
CA ASN A 128 -11.81 -5.80 8.06
C ASN A 128 -11.05 -5.52 9.37
N TYR A 129 -10.19 -6.45 9.79
CA TYR A 129 -9.39 -6.32 11.01
C TYR A 129 -8.22 -5.33 10.86
N LEU A 130 -7.40 -5.49 9.83
CA LEU A 130 -6.21 -4.65 9.59
C LEU A 130 -6.52 -3.32 8.89
N GLY A 131 -7.63 -3.28 8.17
CA GLY A 131 -7.91 -2.27 7.17
C GLY A 131 -7.36 -2.67 5.79
N PRO A 132 -8.07 -2.34 4.70
CA PRO A 132 -7.70 -2.74 3.35
C PRO A 132 -6.33 -2.21 2.92
N GLU A 133 -5.95 -1.04 3.40
CA GLU A 133 -4.71 -0.39 3.00
C GLU A 133 -3.48 -1.11 3.57
N ARG A 134 -3.54 -1.45 4.86
CA ARG A 134 -2.46 -2.17 5.54
C ARG A 134 -2.33 -3.59 5.04
N LEU A 135 -3.46 -4.26 4.78
CA LEU A 135 -3.46 -5.60 4.19
C LEU A 135 -2.80 -5.58 2.80
N PHE A 136 -3.19 -4.65 1.93
CA PHE A 136 -2.59 -4.56 0.60
C PHE A 136 -1.10 -4.23 0.66
N ALA A 137 -0.71 -3.20 1.42
CA ALA A 137 0.70 -2.79 1.55
C ALA A 137 1.57 -3.89 2.17
N GLY A 138 1.02 -4.62 3.15
CA GLY A 138 1.70 -5.75 3.77
C GLY A 138 1.84 -6.95 2.83
N CYS A 139 0.78 -7.35 2.12
CA CYS A 139 0.84 -8.39 1.10
C CYS A 139 1.83 -8.03 -0.02
N PHE A 140 1.91 -6.75 -0.40
CA PHE A 140 2.94 -6.26 -1.31
C PHE A 140 4.34 -6.46 -0.73
N GLY A 141 4.57 -6.03 0.51
CA GLY A 141 5.86 -6.14 1.19
C GLY A 141 6.34 -7.59 1.40
N LEU A 142 5.41 -8.53 1.57
CA LEU A 142 5.70 -9.98 1.68
C LEU A 142 5.87 -10.68 0.34
N GLY A 143 5.76 -9.98 -0.80
CA GLY A 143 5.83 -10.59 -2.13
C GLY A 143 4.64 -11.50 -2.46
N HIS A 144 3.55 -11.46 -1.68
CA HIS A 144 2.36 -12.26 -1.93
C HIS A 144 1.55 -11.78 -3.15
N LEU A 145 1.89 -10.60 -3.67
CA LEU A 145 1.28 -9.99 -4.86
C LEU A 145 2.11 -10.21 -6.14
N ASP A 146 3.14 -11.06 -6.14
CA ASP A 146 4.04 -11.20 -7.30
C ASP A 146 3.35 -11.68 -8.59
N GLU A 147 3.76 -11.05 -9.71
CA GLU A 147 3.17 -11.15 -11.05
C GLU A 147 3.31 -12.55 -11.71
N ASP A 148 4.26 -13.38 -11.27
CA ASP A 148 4.62 -14.62 -11.97
C ASP A 148 3.72 -15.84 -11.65
N GLU A 149 3.06 -15.86 -10.49
CA GLU A 149 2.11 -16.94 -10.17
C GLU A 149 0.71 -16.72 -10.76
N MET A 150 0.43 -15.53 -11.29
CA MET A 150 -0.82 -15.25 -11.99
C MET A 150 -0.85 -15.76 -13.44
N ARG A 151 0.30 -16.19 -13.98
CA ARG A 151 0.47 -16.69 -15.35
C ARG A 151 0.44 -18.22 -15.52
N LYS A 152 0.39 -19.01 -14.44
CA LYS A 152 0.23 -20.47 -14.53
C LYS A 152 -1.20 -20.90 -14.31
#